data_AF-A0A7K4FB10-F1
#
_entry.id   AF-A0A7K4FB10-F1
#
_cell.length_a   1.000
_cell.length_b   1.000
_cell.length_c   1.000
_cell.angle_alpha   90.00
_cell.angle_beta   90.00
_cell.angle_gamma   90.00
#
_symmetry.space_group_name_H-M   'P 1'
#
loop_
_entity.id
_entity.type
_entity.pdbx_description
1 polymer ?
#
loop_
_entity_poly.entity_id
_entity_poly.type
_entity_poly.pdbx_seq_one_letter_code
_entity_poly.pdbx_strand_id
1 'polypeptide(L)'
;LTEENVQAIEKLITDPIGGNFPTWFLNRRKDIETGSDLHLLTSDIPFTLRNDIERERITASWRGYRHLSGLKVRGQRTRTSGRKGGAVGVAKGGMAAPVKKGSAGAPAAEAAAPAAEAAAPAAEAAAPAAEKKE
;
A
#
# COMPACT_ATOMS: atom_id res chain seq x y z
N LEU A 1 15.93 10.28 -29.28
CA LEU A 1 14.86 11.27 -29.04
C LEU A 1 15.52 12.60 -28.78
N THR A 2 15.07 13.69 -29.40
CA THR A 2 15.47 15.05 -29.00
C THR A 2 14.75 15.45 -27.71
N GLU A 3 15.31 16.37 -26.94
CA GLU A 3 14.71 16.86 -25.70
C GLU A 3 13.33 17.50 -25.94
N GLU A 4 13.15 18.17 -27.08
CA GLU A 4 11.87 18.71 -27.53
C GLU A 4 10.81 17.61 -27.68
N ASN A 5 11.18 16.46 -28.26
CA ASN A 5 10.27 15.33 -28.41
C ASN A 5 9.91 14.72 -27.05
N VAL A 6 10.84 14.70 -26.09
CA VAL A 6 10.57 14.21 -24.72
C VAL A 6 9.57 15.12 -24.03
N GLN A 7 9.77 16.43 -24.08
CA GLN A 7 8.86 17.40 -23.47
C GLN A 7 7.45 17.37 -24.10
N ALA A 8 7.38 17.15 -25.42
CA ALA A 8 6.10 16.98 -26.10
C ALA A 8 5.36 15.72 -25.63
N ILE A 9 6.09 14.61 -25.44
CA ILE A 9 5.53 13.36 -24.91
C ILE A 9 5.07 13.53 -23.46
N GLU A 10 5.85 14.18 -22.62
CA GLU A 10 5.48 14.44 -21.21
C GLU A 10 4.17 15.24 -21.11
N LYS A 11 4.05 16.34 -21.86
CA LYS A 11 2.82 17.15 -21.91
C LYS A 11 1.60 16.35 -22.35
N LEU A 12 1.80 15.43 -23.29
CA LEU A 12 0.73 14.60 -23.84
C LEU A 12 0.32 13.49 -22.85
N ILE A 13 1.27 12.98 -22.05
CA ILE A 13 1.01 12.01 -20.97
C ILE A 13 0.29 12.65 -19.79
N THR A 14 0.64 13.90 -19.43
CA THR A 14 -0.04 14.60 -18.33
C THR A 14 -1.49 14.93 -18.67
N ASP A 15 -1.75 15.42 -19.89
CA ASP A 15 -3.09 15.81 -20.33
C ASP A 15 -3.49 15.17 -21.66
N PRO A 16 -3.82 13.86 -21.67
CA PRO A 16 -4.17 13.14 -22.89
C PRO A 16 -5.49 13.64 -23.52
N ILE A 17 -6.35 14.30 -22.76
CA ILE A 17 -7.57 14.92 -23.30
C ILE A 17 -7.20 16.08 -24.24
N GLY A 18 -6.20 16.88 -23.89
CA GLY A 18 -5.69 17.96 -24.74
C GLY A 18 -5.02 17.44 -26.01
N GLY A 19 -4.49 16.21 -25.97
CA GLY A 19 -3.93 15.50 -27.12
C GLY A 19 -4.96 14.84 -28.04
N ASN A 20 -6.27 15.08 -27.84
CA ASN A 20 -7.37 14.51 -28.64
C ASN A 20 -7.44 12.97 -28.60
N PHE A 21 -7.06 12.35 -27.46
CA PHE A 21 -7.25 10.91 -27.26
C PHE A 21 -8.71 10.60 -26.92
N PRO A 22 -9.25 9.48 -27.43
CA PRO A 22 -10.62 9.10 -27.12
C PRO A 22 -10.75 8.66 -25.65
N THR A 23 -11.90 8.92 -25.04
CA THR A 23 -12.14 8.67 -23.60
C THR A 23 -11.92 7.21 -23.19
N TRP A 24 -12.23 6.25 -24.06
CA TRP A 24 -12.03 4.81 -23.80
C TRP A 24 -10.55 4.40 -23.66
N PHE A 25 -9.61 5.25 -24.10
CA PHE A 25 -8.18 5.03 -23.96
C PHE A 25 -7.68 5.39 -22.55
N LEU A 26 -8.44 6.16 -21.78
CA LEU A 26 -8.05 6.63 -20.46
C LEU A 26 -8.19 5.52 -19.41
N ASN A 27 -7.22 5.45 -18.50
CA ASN A 27 -7.14 4.41 -17.46
C ASN A 27 -8.31 4.49 -16.48
N ARG A 28 -8.74 5.70 -16.10
CA ARG A 28 -9.81 5.96 -15.14
C ARG A 28 -10.85 6.87 -15.76
N ARG A 29 -11.95 6.28 -16.23
CA ARG A 29 -13.10 7.03 -16.74
C ARG A 29 -14.13 7.26 -15.64
N LYS A 30 -14.77 8.42 -15.66
CA LYS A 30 -15.84 8.83 -14.74
C LYS A 30 -15.46 8.53 -13.30
N ASP A 31 -14.46 9.24 -12.80
CA ASP A 31 -14.07 9.14 -11.41
C ASP A 31 -15.26 9.43 -10.46
N ILE A 32 -15.29 8.76 -9.31
CA ILE A 32 -16.43 8.79 -8.40
C ILE A 32 -16.54 10.13 -7.66
N GLU A 33 -15.40 10.78 -7.38
CA GLU A 33 -15.37 12.04 -6.64
C GLU A 33 -15.49 13.25 -7.58
N THR A 34 -14.70 13.24 -8.66
CA THR A 34 -14.57 14.38 -9.57
C THR A 34 -15.47 14.29 -10.81
N GLY A 35 -15.91 13.09 -11.19
CA GLY A 35 -16.72 12.85 -12.39
C GLY A 35 -15.97 13.00 -13.72
N SER A 36 -14.71 13.45 -13.70
CA SER A 36 -13.88 13.63 -14.88
C SER A 36 -13.20 12.33 -15.32
N ASP A 37 -12.76 12.30 -16.58
CA ASP A 37 -11.92 11.23 -17.09
C ASP A 37 -10.45 11.58 -16.84
N LEU A 38 -9.71 10.68 -16.20
CA LEU A 38 -8.36 10.89 -15.71
C LEU A 38 -7.40 9.83 -16.27
N HIS A 39 -6.16 10.26 -16.51
CA HIS A 39 -5.04 9.37 -16.78
C HIS A 39 -4.09 9.38 -15.59
N LEU A 40 -4.11 8.31 -14.81
CA LEU A 40 -3.28 8.19 -13.62
C LEU A 40 -1.86 7.78 -13.97
N LEU A 41 -0.88 8.42 -13.31
CA LEU A 41 0.53 8.12 -13.45
C LEU A 41 1.05 7.27 -12.28
N THR A 42 2.27 6.76 -12.44
CA THR A 42 2.98 5.82 -11.57
C THR A 42 2.54 5.76 -10.10
N SER A 43 2.63 6.87 -9.36
CA SER A 43 2.31 6.95 -7.92
C SER A 43 0.81 6.94 -7.63
N ASP A 44 0.03 7.49 -8.53
CA ASP A 44 -1.39 7.76 -8.34
C ASP A 44 -2.21 6.50 -8.57
N ILE A 45 -1.75 5.60 -9.45
CA ILE A 45 -2.37 4.29 -9.69
C ILE A 45 -2.48 3.47 -8.39
N PRO A 46 -1.40 3.14 -7.67
CA PRO A 46 -1.51 2.34 -6.44
C PRO A 46 -2.19 3.11 -5.29
N PHE A 47 -2.17 4.45 -5.29
CA PHE A 47 -2.86 5.26 -4.30
C PHE A 47 -4.38 5.20 -4.49
N THR A 48 -4.87 5.48 -5.71
CA THR A 48 -6.29 5.43 -6.05
C THR A 48 -6.88 4.04 -5.86
N LEU A 49 -6.15 2.98 -6.25
CA LEU A 49 -6.57 1.59 -6.02
C LEU A 49 -6.72 1.26 -4.53
N ARG A 50 -5.84 1.78 -3.67
CA ARG A 50 -5.95 1.60 -2.21
C ARG A 50 -7.18 2.30 -1.67
N ASN A 51 -7.42 3.55 -2.06
CA ASN A 51 -8.60 4.32 -1.64
C ASN A 51 -9.90 3.64 -2.09
N ASP A 52 -9.93 3.11 -3.31
CA ASP A 52 -11.08 2.36 -3.83
C ASP A 52 -11.36 1.09 -3.01
N ILE A 53 -10.32 0.33 -2.65
CA ILE A 53 -10.45 -0.87 -1.82
C ILE A 53 -10.86 -0.51 -0.39
N GLU A 54 -10.30 0.56 0.18
CA GLU A 54 -10.65 1.03 1.53
C GLU A 54 -12.10 1.49 1.61
N ARG A 55 -12.58 2.23 0.61
CA ARG A 55 -14.00 2.56 0.50
C ARG A 55 -14.86 1.30 0.47
N GLU A 56 -14.51 0.32 -0.37
CA GLU A 56 -15.26 -0.95 -0.45
C GLU A 56 -15.29 -1.72 0.88
N ARG A 57 -14.20 -1.65 1.66
CA ARG A 57 -14.09 -2.24 3.01
C ARG A 57 -14.97 -1.50 4.02
N ILE A 58 -14.97 -0.17 4.00
CA ILE A 58 -15.78 0.67 4.88
C ILE A 58 -17.28 0.48 4.59
N THR A 59 -17.68 0.45 3.32
CA THR A 59 -19.07 0.20 2.90
C THR A 59 -19.53 -1.24 3.18
N ALA A 60 -18.64 -2.13 3.65
CA ALA A 60 -18.93 -3.54 3.90
C ALA A 60 -19.51 -4.28 2.67
N SER A 61 -19.07 -3.88 1.47
CA SER A 61 -19.46 -4.55 0.23
C SER A 61 -18.87 -5.97 0.16
N TRP A 62 -19.49 -6.87 -0.61
CA TRP A 62 -18.96 -8.23 -0.79
C TRP A 62 -17.53 -8.25 -1.37
N ARG A 63 -17.20 -7.32 -2.28
CA ARG A 63 -15.83 -7.16 -2.78
C ARG A 63 -14.88 -6.72 -1.67
N GLY A 64 -15.27 -5.73 -0.87
CA GLY A 64 -14.51 -5.25 0.28
C GLY A 64 -14.26 -6.33 1.33
N TYR A 65 -15.27 -7.13 1.66
CA TYR A 65 -15.13 -8.28 2.56
C TYR A 65 -14.12 -9.30 2.01
N ARG A 66 -14.17 -9.61 0.71
CA ARG A 66 -13.16 -10.48 0.09
C ARG A 66 -11.76 -9.91 0.07
N HIS A 67 -11.61 -8.60 -0.14
CA HIS A 67 -10.33 -7.92 0.00
C HIS A 67 -9.79 -8.02 1.43
N LEU A 68 -10.65 -7.88 2.44
CA LEU A 68 -10.31 -8.06 3.85
C LEU A 68 -9.85 -9.51 4.16
N SER A 69 -10.57 -10.51 3.64
CA SER A 69 -10.20 -11.92 3.80
C SER A 69 -9.04 -12.38 2.90
N GLY A 70 -8.52 -11.51 2.02
CA GLY A 70 -7.46 -11.86 1.06
C GLY A 70 -7.88 -12.90 0.01
N LEU A 71 -9.17 -12.98 -0.30
CA LEU A 71 -9.75 -13.89 -1.28
C LEU A 71 -9.92 -13.23 -2.65
N LYS A 72 -10.03 -14.06 -3.70
CA LYS A 72 -10.27 -13.60 -5.08
C LYS A 72 -11.67 -13.00 -5.23
N VAL A 73 -11.75 -11.84 -5.88
CA VAL A 73 -12.93 -10.96 -5.82
C VAL A 73 -13.99 -11.25 -6.91
N ARG A 74 -13.58 -11.78 -8.08
CA ARG A 74 -14.43 -11.99 -9.29
C ARG A 74 -15.31 -13.24 -9.26
N GLY A 75 -15.59 -13.83 -8.09
CA GLY A 75 -16.44 -15.04 -7.99
C GLY A 75 -15.72 -16.35 -8.30
N GLN A 76 -14.39 -16.32 -8.35
CA GLN A 76 -13.58 -17.54 -8.52
C GLN A 76 -13.80 -18.50 -7.35
N ARG A 77 -13.88 -19.81 -7.65
CA ARG A 77 -14.01 -20.86 -6.64
C ARG A 77 -12.67 -21.05 -5.89
N THR A 78 -12.70 -20.93 -4.57
CA THR A 78 -11.52 -21.01 -3.70
C THR A 78 -11.28 -22.40 -3.08
N ARG A 79 -12.15 -23.39 -3.36
CA ARG A 79 -12.02 -24.77 -2.84
C ARG A 79 -10.70 -25.42 -3.24
N THR A 80 -10.26 -25.25 -4.48
CA THR A 80 -9.05 -25.87 -5.04
C THR A 80 -7.97 -24.87 -5.42
N SER A 81 -8.35 -23.63 -5.76
CA SER A 81 -7.43 -22.58 -6.25
C SER A 81 -7.07 -21.56 -5.16
N GLY A 82 -5.84 -21.03 -5.19
CA GLY A 82 -5.39 -19.98 -4.26
C GLY A 82 -4.92 -20.48 -2.89
N ARG A 83 -4.49 -21.75 -2.81
CA ARG A 83 -3.86 -22.30 -1.61
C ARG A 83 -2.51 -21.61 -1.38
N LYS A 84 -2.32 -21.04 -0.18
CA LYS A 84 -1.06 -20.41 0.26
C LYS A 84 -0.12 -21.39 0.98
N GLY A 85 -0.32 -22.70 0.81
CA GLY A 85 0.61 -23.73 1.26
C GLY A 85 1.30 -24.35 0.04
N GLY A 86 2.62 -24.42 0.05
CA GLY A 86 3.38 -25.21 -0.91
C GLY A 86 3.00 -26.69 -0.85
N ALA A 87 3.47 -27.48 -1.81
CA ALA A 87 3.21 -28.91 -1.83
C ALA A 87 3.68 -29.55 -0.50
N VAL A 88 2.77 -30.26 0.18
CA VAL A 88 3.15 -31.15 1.29
C VAL A 88 3.71 -32.42 0.65
N GLY A 89 5.03 -32.47 0.48
CA GLY A 89 5.75 -33.57 -0.16
C GLY A 89 7.21 -33.60 0.25
N VAL A 90 7.94 -34.63 -0.18
CA VAL A 90 9.37 -34.83 0.15
C VAL A 90 10.21 -33.73 -0.51
N ALA A 91 10.78 -32.84 0.31
CA ALA A 91 11.87 -31.98 -0.12
C ALA A 91 13.10 -32.87 -0.35
N LYS A 92 13.47 -33.09 -1.61
CA LYS A 92 14.77 -33.68 -1.95
C LYS A 92 15.83 -32.68 -1.51
N GLY A 93 16.56 -33.00 -0.44
CA GLY A 93 17.65 -32.18 0.06
C GLY A 93 18.63 -31.86 -1.06
N GLY A 94 18.79 -30.58 -1.38
CA GLY A 94 19.75 -30.12 -2.37
C GLY A 94 19.20 -29.18 -3.43
N MET A 95 18.57 -28.07 -3.02
CA MET A 95 18.75 -26.78 -3.67
C MET A 95 18.29 -25.70 -2.70
N ALA A 96 19.21 -24.83 -2.30
CA ALA A 96 19.04 -23.86 -1.24
C ALA A 96 17.90 -22.87 -1.54
N ALA A 97 17.03 -22.67 -0.55
CA ALA A 97 16.12 -21.53 -0.52
C ALA A 97 16.94 -20.23 -0.31
N PRO A 98 16.59 -19.11 -0.98
CA PRO A 98 17.25 -17.85 -0.71
C PRO A 98 16.93 -17.37 0.72
N VAL A 99 18.01 -17.06 1.44
CA VAL A 99 18.09 -16.63 2.84
C VAL A 99 17.18 -15.43 3.12
N LYS A 100 16.24 -15.61 4.06
CA LYS A 100 15.63 -14.49 4.78
C LYS A 100 16.50 -14.17 5.99
N LYS A 101 17.32 -13.13 5.88
CA LYS A 101 18.11 -12.57 6.99
C LYS A 101 17.15 -11.90 7.98
N GLY A 102 17.11 -12.38 9.21
CA GLY A 102 16.33 -11.77 10.28
C GLY A 102 16.63 -12.38 11.65
N SER A 103 17.33 -11.59 12.47
CA SER A 103 17.47 -11.66 13.94
C SER A 103 18.37 -12.75 14.51
N ALA A 104 19.62 -12.36 14.79
CA ALA A 104 20.48 -13.05 15.75
C ALA A 104 20.00 -12.72 17.16
N GLY A 105 19.66 -13.76 17.92
CA GLY A 105 19.54 -13.71 19.36
C GLY A 105 20.91 -13.57 20.03
N ALA A 106 20.85 -13.07 21.26
CA ALA A 106 21.94 -12.83 22.20
C ALA A 106 22.97 -13.96 22.35
N PRO A 107 24.16 -13.63 22.86
CA PRO A 107 24.88 -14.50 23.79
C PRO A 107 25.03 -13.86 25.18
N ALA A 108 25.20 -14.75 26.16
CA ALA A 108 25.25 -14.49 27.59
C ALA A 108 26.66 -14.15 28.11
N ALA A 109 26.65 -13.33 29.17
CA ALA A 109 27.53 -13.31 30.35
C ALA A 109 29.04 -13.01 30.24
N GLU A 110 29.47 -11.86 30.79
CA GLU A 110 30.52 -11.78 31.83
C GLU A 110 30.52 -10.44 32.62
N ALA A 111 30.68 -10.55 33.94
CA ALA A 111 31.25 -9.61 34.93
C ALA A 111 30.52 -8.32 35.43
N ALA A 112 30.31 -8.34 36.77
CA ALA A 112 30.41 -7.26 37.77
C ALA A 112 29.29 -6.20 37.94
N ALA A 113 28.70 -6.18 39.14
CA ALA A 113 27.77 -5.17 39.69
C ALA A 113 28.53 -4.08 40.47
N PRO A 114 27.89 -3.09 41.14
CA PRO A 114 26.56 -2.46 41.01
C PRO A 114 26.64 -0.90 40.97
N ALA A 115 25.51 -0.19 40.74
CA ALA A 115 25.04 0.99 41.51
C ALA A 115 24.05 1.91 40.74
N ALA A 116 22.92 2.16 41.41
CA ALA A 116 22.20 3.43 41.60
C ALA A 116 21.60 4.27 40.44
N GLU A 117 20.38 4.74 40.77
CA GLU A 117 19.68 5.99 40.40
C GLU A 117 18.78 6.08 39.14
N ALA A 118 17.48 6.11 39.45
CA ALA A 118 16.51 7.20 39.17
C ALA A 118 16.37 7.74 37.74
N ALA A 119 15.17 7.58 37.16
CA ALA A 119 14.19 8.67 36.99
C ALA A 119 13.14 8.32 35.91
N ALA A 120 11.87 8.37 36.30
CA ALA A 120 10.75 8.57 35.38
C ALA A 120 10.76 10.03 34.87
N PRO A 121 10.03 10.38 33.79
CA PRO A 121 8.63 10.74 33.99
C PRO A 121 7.67 10.38 32.85
N ALA A 122 6.38 10.41 33.22
CA ALA A 122 5.22 10.42 32.36
C ALA A 122 4.75 11.86 32.07
N ALA A 123 4.16 12.02 30.88
CA ALA A 123 2.96 12.78 30.51
C ALA A 123 2.76 14.28 30.85
N GLU A 124 2.45 15.07 29.81
CA GLU A 124 1.27 15.98 29.66
C GLU A 124 1.35 16.60 28.24
N ALA A 125 0.39 16.54 27.30
CA ALA A 125 -1.05 16.78 27.30
C ALA A 125 -1.43 18.24 27.64
N ALA A 126 -1.59 19.08 26.61
CA ALA A 126 -2.27 20.37 26.71
C ALA A 126 -3.11 20.62 25.44
N ALA A 127 -4.39 20.95 25.65
CA ALA A 127 -5.41 21.31 24.66
C ALA A 127 -6.15 22.59 25.18
N PRO A 128 -7.02 23.25 24.38
CA PRO A 128 -6.97 24.72 24.14
C PRO A 128 -8.13 25.55 24.75
N ALA A 129 -8.02 26.89 24.66
CA ALA A 129 -9.09 27.93 24.68
C ALA A 129 -8.40 29.33 24.63
N ALA A 130 -8.97 30.50 24.33
CA ALA A 130 -10.10 31.06 23.57
C ALA A 130 -9.92 32.62 23.64
N GLU A 131 -10.59 33.37 22.77
CA GLU A 131 -10.52 34.83 22.51
C GLU A 131 -10.52 35.82 23.70
N LYS A 132 -9.92 37.01 23.50
CA LYS A 132 -10.53 38.33 23.81
C LYS A 132 -9.89 39.50 23.04
N LYS A 133 -10.78 40.40 22.58
CA LYS A 133 -10.55 41.76 22.05
C LYS A 133 -9.69 42.64 22.98
N GLU A 134 -8.81 43.45 22.40
CA GLU A 134 -8.90 44.92 22.28
C GLU A 134 -7.93 45.44 21.23
#